data_AF-A0A2K6P596-F1
#
_entry.id   AF-A0A2K6P596-F1
#
_cell.length_a   1.000
_cell.length_b   1.000
_cell.length_c   1.000
_cell.angle_alpha   90.00
_cell.angle_beta   90.00
_cell.angle_gamma   90.00
#
_symmetry.space_group_name_H-M   'P 1'
#
loop_
_entity.id
_entity.type
_entity.pdbx_description
1 polymer ?
#
loop_
_entity_poly.entity_id
_entity_poly.type
_entity_poly.pdbx_seq_one_letter_code
_entity_poly.pdbx_strand_id
1 'polypeptide(L)'
;MEIPVTHYFGLINFGNTCYCNSVLQALYFCCPFREKVLVCESQPRKKESLLTCLADLFHSIATQKKKVGVIPPKKFITRLRKENELFDNILQQDVHEFLNYLLNTIADILQEERKHNNTPDPTWVHEIFQETLTNETRCLTCETISNLSVDLEQNTSITHCLRGFGNTETLCSEYKYYCEECRSKQEAHKRMKRFKYMDQFHRYTKLSYRVVFPLELCLFNTSGYATNPDRMYDLVAVVVHCGSGPKRGHYIAIVESHDFWLLFDDDIVEKIVAQNSESGYILSYQSQD
;
A
#
# COMPACT_ATOMS: atom_id res chain seq x y z
N MET A 1 13.42 16.28 12.90
CA MET A 1 13.13 17.41 12.00
C MET A 1 12.80 16.78 10.67
N GLU A 2 11.51 16.70 10.34
CA GLU A 2 11.06 16.08 9.09
C GLU A 2 11.64 16.84 7.90
N ILE A 3 12.10 16.12 6.87
CA ILE A 3 12.56 16.74 5.63
C ILE A 3 11.32 17.17 4.84
N PRO A 4 11.01 18.48 4.71
CA PRO A 4 9.78 18.93 4.06
C PRO A 4 9.80 18.59 2.57
N VAL A 5 8.63 18.22 2.03
CA VAL A 5 8.49 18.00 0.58
C VAL A 5 8.48 19.34 -0.11
N THR A 6 9.50 19.58 -0.93
CA THR A 6 9.66 20.85 -1.65
C THR A 6 9.61 20.69 -3.17
N HIS A 7 9.54 19.44 -3.64
CA HIS A 7 9.61 19.04 -5.03
C HIS A 7 8.42 18.15 -5.40
N TYR A 8 7.65 18.56 -6.40
CA TYR A 8 6.43 17.89 -6.85
C TYR A 8 6.62 17.41 -8.28
N PHE A 9 6.93 16.12 -8.46
CA PHE A 9 7.28 15.56 -9.76
C PHE A 9 6.34 14.42 -10.15
N GLY A 10 5.72 14.55 -11.33
CA GLY A 10 4.99 13.46 -11.96
C GLY A 10 5.93 12.35 -12.43
N LEU A 11 5.41 11.14 -12.60
CA LEU A 11 6.13 9.98 -13.09
C LEU A 11 5.59 9.55 -14.45
N ILE A 12 6.47 9.46 -15.45
CA ILE A 12 6.06 9.05 -16.81
C ILE A 12 5.52 7.62 -16.80
N ASN A 13 4.37 7.41 -17.44
CA ASN A 13 3.80 6.08 -17.67
C ASN A 13 4.53 5.35 -18.81
N PHE A 14 4.98 4.12 -18.56
CA PHE A 14 5.66 3.26 -19.53
C PHE A 14 4.76 2.11 -20.03
N GLY A 15 3.50 2.43 -20.29
CA GLY A 15 2.47 1.50 -20.73
C GLY A 15 1.90 0.70 -19.56
N ASN A 16 0.72 1.11 -19.08
CA ASN A 16 0.03 0.49 -17.94
C ASN A 16 0.89 0.41 -16.67
N THR A 17 1.75 1.41 -16.42
CA THR A 17 2.55 1.49 -15.18
C THR A 17 1.99 2.47 -14.14
N CYS A 18 0.79 3.01 -14.34
CA CYS A 18 0.16 3.93 -13.40
C CYS A 18 -0.12 3.28 -12.02
N TYR A 19 -0.31 1.95 -11.97
CA TYR A 19 -0.36 1.21 -10.70
C TYR A 19 0.94 1.40 -9.89
N CYS A 20 2.08 1.34 -10.57
CA CYS A 20 3.39 1.54 -9.96
C CYS A 20 3.57 3.01 -9.56
N ASN A 21 3.28 3.94 -10.47
CA ASN A 21 3.44 5.37 -10.24
C ASN A 21 2.61 5.84 -9.04
N SER A 22 1.33 5.44 -8.97
CA SER A 22 0.43 5.84 -7.88
C SER A 22 0.92 5.37 -6.50
N VAL A 23 1.43 4.13 -6.39
CA VAL A 23 2.00 3.60 -5.15
C VAL A 23 3.33 4.29 -4.80
N LEU A 24 4.19 4.56 -5.79
CA LEU A 24 5.44 5.28 -5.56
C LEU A 24 5.20 6.70 -5.03
N GLN A 25 4.18 7.39 -5.56
CA GLN A 25 3.77 8.71 -5.04
C GLN A 25 3.26 8.58 -3.59
N ALA A 26 2.34 7.65 -3.31
CA ALA A 26 1.85 7.45 -1.94
C ALA A 26 2.98 7.16 -0.94
N LEU A 27 3.95 6.32 -1.32
CA LEU A 27 5.12 6.01 -0.49
C LEU A 27 6.10 7.19 -0.36
N TYR A 28 6.27 8.02 -1.39
CA TYR A 28 7.15 9.19 -1.32
C TYR A 28 6.62 10.25 -0.36
N PHE A 29 5.30 10.40 -0.25
CA PHE A 29 4.67 11.33 0.68
C PHE A 29 4.49 10.75 2.09
N CYS A 30 4.67 9.44 2.27
CA CYS A 30 4.86 8.84 3.59
C CYS A 30 6.23 9.26 4.15
N CYS A 31 6.24 10.27 5.03
CA CYS A 31 7.47 10.91 5.53
C CYS A 31 8.46 9.91 6.14
N PRO A 32 8.07 9.03 7.08
CA PRO A 32 8.99 8.07 7.68
C PRO A 32 9.64 7.14 6.65
N PHE A 33 8.87 6.73 5.64
CA PHE A 33 9.37 5.84 4.59
C PHE A 33 10.36 6.56 3.67
N ARG A 34 10.02 7.77 3.20
CA ARG A 34 10.90 8.59 2.36
C ARG A 34 12.25 8.82 3.03
N GLU A 35 12.26 9.18 4.31
CA GLU A 35 13.50 9.48 5.02
C GLU A 35 14.42 8.26 5.11
N LYS A 36 13.88 7.09 5.47
CA LYS A 36 14.67 5.85 5.52
C LYS A 36 15.23 5.47 4.14
N VAL A 37 14.43 5.62 3.08
CA VAL A 37 14.86 5.34 1.70
C VAL A 37 15.96 6.31 1.25
N LEU A 38 15.86 7.60 1.57
CA LEU A 38 16.90 8.59 1.25
C LEU A 38 18.21 8.30 2.00
N VAL A 39 18.13 7.81 3.24
CA VAL A 39 19.32 7.38 3.99
C VAL A 39 19.99 6.18 3.31
N CYS A 40 19.23 5.22 2.79
CA CYS A 40 19.79 4.08 2.04
C CYS A 40 20.59 4.51 0.80
N GLU A 41 20.25 5.63 0.16
CA GLU A 41 21.00 6.15 -0.99
C GLU A 41 22.42 6.59 -0.60
N SER A 42 22.57 7.16 0.59
CA SER A 42 23.86 7.67 1.09
C SER A 42 24.85 6.59 1.51
N GLN A 43 24.42 5.32 1.58
CA GLN A 43 25.26 4.21 2.03
C GLN A 43 26.07 3.59 0.87
N PRO A 44 27.28 3.06 1.15
CA PRO A 44 28.12 2.45 0.12
C PRO A 44 27.45 1.24 -0.53
N ARG A 45 27.25 1.30 -1.85
CA ARG A 45 26.52 0.29 -2.62
C ARG A 45 27.36 -0.98 -2.80
N LYS A 46 26.81 -2.14 -2.40
CA LYS A 46 27.39 -3.45 -2.71
C LYS A 46 26.85 -4.04 -4.01
N LYS A 47 25.55 -3.91 -4.27
CA LYS A 47 24.86 -4.51 -5.43
C LYS A 47 23.61 -3.71 -5.79
N GLU A 48 23.26 -3.67 -7.08
CA GLU A 48 22.00 -3.10 -7.56
C GLU A 48 20.81 -4.02 -7.22
N SER A 49 19.83 -3.47 -6.52
CA SER A 49 18.56 -4.07 -6.09
C SER A 49 17.38 -3.12 -6.32
N LEU A 50 16.15 -3.62 -6.19
CA LEU A 50 14.95 -2.79 -6.27
C LEU A 50 14.97 -1.63 -5.25
N LEU A 51 15.47 -1.87 -4.03
CA LEU A 51 15.66 -0.82 -3.01
C LEU A 51 16.63 0.27 -3.49
N THR A 52 17.77 -0.10 -4.07
CA THR A 52 18.71 0.91 -4.59
C THR A 52 18.13 1.73 -5.74
N CYS A 53 17.33 1.11 -6.63
CA CYS A 53 16.64 1.83 -7.69
C CYS A 53 15.54 2.76 -7.16
N LEU A 54 14.85 2.36 -6.07
CA LEU A 54 13.88 3.20 -5.38
C LEU A 54 14.55 4.39 -4.71
N ALA A 55 15.68 4.15 -4.04
CA ALA A 55 16.50 5.17 -3.39
C ALA A 55 17.01 6.20 -4.42
N ASP A 56 17.51 5.72 -5.57
CA ASP A 56 17.91 6.58 -6.70
C ASP A 56 16.75 7.45 -7.21
N LEU A 57 15.54 6.87 -7.31
CA LEU A 57 14.36 7.59 -7.76
C LEU A 57 13.95 8.68 -6.74
N PHE A 58 13.89 8.34 -5.46
CA PHE A 58 13.50 9.28 -4.39
C PHE A 58 14.51 10.41 -4.25
N HIS A 59 15.81 10.07 -4.32
CA HIS A 59 16.89 11.04 -4.34
C HIS A 59 16.79 11.96 -5.57
N SER A 60 16.52 11.39 -6.75
CA SER A 60 16.34 12.15 -7.98
C SER A 60 15.18 13.14 -7.88
N ILE A 61 14.06 12.80 -7.22
CA ILE A 61 12.95 13.73 -6.97
C ILE A 61 13.38 14.82 -5.98
N ALA A 62 14.00 14.43 -4.85
CA ALA A 62 14.35 15.34 -3.76
C ALA A 62 15.43 16.37 -4.10
N THR A 63 16.27 16.09 -5.11
CA THR A 63 17.42 16.92 -5.49
C THR A 63 17.23 17.72 -6.77
N GLN A 64 16.02 17.71 -7.34
CA GLN A 64 15.75 18.49 -8.56
C GLN A 64 15.98 19.99 -8.35
N LYS A 65 16.49 20.66 -9.37
CA LYS A 65 16.67 22.13 -9.34
C LYS A 65 15.34 22.88 -9.41
N LYS A 66 14.35 22.30 -10.09
CA LYS A 66 13.01 22.89 -10.25
C LYS A 66 12.09 22.31 -9.16
N LYS A 67 11.16 23.11 -8.66
CA LYS A 67 10.16 22.65 -7.68
C LYS A 67 9.08 21.74 -8.29
N VAL A 68 8.82 21.84 -9.59
CA VAL A 68 7.79 21.06 -10.28
C VAL A 68 8.33 20.53 -11.60
N GLY A 69 7.94 19.32 -11.97
CA GLY A 69 8.28 18.73 -13.26
C GLY A 69 7.86 17.27 -13.39
N VAL A 70 8.57 16.54 -14.24
CA VAL A 70 8.29 15.14 -14.55
C VAL A 70 9.58 14.34 -14.56
N ILE A 71 9.57 13.14 -13.97
CA ILE A 71 10.70 12.21 -13.94
C ILE A 71 10.32 10.88 -14.60
N PRO A 72 11.16 10.32 -15.48
CA PRO A 72 10.99 8.97 -15.99
C PRO A 72 11.54 7.91 -15.02
N PRO A 73 10.71 7.06 -14.34
CA PRO A 73 11.19 5.99 -13.47
C PRO A 73 11.76 4.76 -14.23
N LYS A 74 12.49 4.97 -15.34
CA LYS A 74 12.95 3.89 -16.24
C LYS A 74 13.74 2.80 -15.54
N LYS A 75 14.75 3.19 -14.74
CA LYS A 75 15.61 2.24 -14.03
C LYS A 75 14.81 1.37 -13.05
N PHE A 76 13.93 1.99 -12.28
CA PHE A 76 13.07 1.29 -11.34
C PHE A 76 12.13 0.30 -12.05
N ILE A 77 11.45 0.73 -13.11
CA ILE A 77 10.54 -0.14 -13.88
C ILE A 77 11.29 -1.30 -14.53
N THR A 78 12.46 -1.06 -15.14
CA THR A 78 13.28 -2.12 -15.72
C THR A 78 13.73 -3.12 -14.66
N ARG A 79 14.08 -2.64 -13.46
CA ARG A 79 14.46 -3.53 -12.35
C ARG A 79 13.29 -4.35 -11.83
N LEU A 80 12.14 -3.71 -11.62
CA LEU A 80 10.90 -4.36 -11.19
C LEU A 80 10.52 -5.53 -12.12
N ARG A 81 10.52 -5.27 -13.44
CA ARG A 81 10.22 -6.30 -14.46
C ARG A 81 11.23 -7.44 -14.43
N LYS A 82 12.51 -7.14 -14.18
CA LYS A 82 13.56 -8.16 -14.12
C LYS A 82 13.47 -9.03 -12.86
N GLU A 83 13.03 -8.48 -11.72
CA GLU A 83 12.97 -9.21 -10.45
C GLU A 83 11.68 -10.02 -10.28
N ASN A 84 10.60 -9.67 -10.97
CA ASN A 84 9.34 -10.39 -10.85
C ASN A 84 8.59 -10.47 -12.18
N GLU A 85 8.48 -11.70 -12.69
CA GLU A 85 7.81 -12.04 -13.96
C GLU A 85 6.34 -11.62 -13.99
N LEU A 86 5.67 -11.52 -12.83
CA LEU A 86 4.28 -11.04 -12.75
C LEU A 86 4.14 -9.61 -13.26
N PHE A 87 5.16 -8.77 -13.08
CA PHE A 87 5.18 -7.39 -13.54
C PHE A 87 5.87 -7.23 -14.91
N ASP A 88 6.50 -8.29 -15.46
CA ASP A 88 7.17 -8.27 -16.77
C ASP A 88 6.21 -8.41 -17.95
N ASN A 89 5.26 -7.49 -18.02
CA ASN A 89 4.33 -7.40 -19.13
C ASN A 89 3.79 -5.97 -19.28
N ILE A 90 2.98 -5.77 -20.31
CA ILE A 90 2.32 -4.50 -20.61
C ILE A 90 0.89 -4.44 -20.06
N LEU A 91 0.49 -5.37 -19.18
CA LEU A 91 -0.86 -5.42 -18.63
C LEU A 91 -0.97 -4.53 -17.40
N GLN A 92 -2.20 -4.07 -17.14
CA GLN A 92 -2.52 -3.39 -15.89
C GLN A 92 -2.44 -4.37 -14.72
N GLN A 93 -1.82 -3.94 -13.62
CA GLN A 93 -1.59 -4.75 -12.43
C GLN A 93 -2.34 -4.18 -11.23
N ASP A 94 -2.51 -5.00 -10.20
CA ASP A 94 -3.16 -4.60 -8.96
C ASP A 94 -2.18 -3.81 -8.07
N VAL A 95 -2.58 -2.60 -7.65
CA VAL A 95 -1.73 -1.73 -6.81
C VAL A 95 -1.44 -2.34 -5.43
N HIS A 96 -2.35 -3.14 -4.88
CA HIS A 96 -2.16 -3.79 -3.59
C HIS A 96 -1.17 -4.96 -3.72
N GLU A 97 -1.21 -5.70 -4.83
CA GLU A 97 -0.20 -6.72 -5.12
C GLU A 97 1.19 -6.10 -5.30
N PHE A 98 1.29 -5.00 -6.06
CA PHE A 98 2.54 -4.27 -6.23
C PHE A 98 3.08 -3.71 -4.89
N LEU A 99 2.24 -3.07 -4.08
CA LEU A 99 2.65 -2.52 -2.78
C LEU A 99 3.19 -3.61 -1.85
N ASN A 100 2.48 -4.73 -1.71
CA ASN A 100 2.93 -5.83 -0.87
C ASN A 100 4.24 -6.43 -1.38
N TYR A 101 4.35 -6.66 -2.69
CA TYR A 101 5.59 -7.14 -3.28
C TYR A 101 6.75 -6.20 -2.99
N LEU A 102 6.57 -4.89 -3.20
CA LEU A 102 7.61 -3.89 -3.00
C LEU A 102 8.07 -3.84 -1.53
N LEU A 103 7.15 -3.76 -0.57
CA LEU A 103 7.47 -3.70 0.85
C LEU A 103 8.18 -4.96 1.34
N ASN A 104 7.68 -6.15 0.97
CA ASN A 104 8.33 -7.41 1.33
C ASN A 104 9.71 -7.55 0.69
N THR A 105 9.87 -7.20 -0.59
CA THR A 105 11.17 -7.23 -1.26
C THR A 105 12.19 -6.32 -0.58
N ILE A 106 11.78 -5.10 -0.18
CA ILE A 106 12.66 -4.19 0.57
C ILE A 106 12.99 -4.77 1.94
N ALA A 107 12.01 -5.33 2.64
CA ALA A 107 12.22 -5.96 3.94
C ALA A 107 13.23 -7.12 3.86
N ASP A 108 13.10 -7.98 2.85
CA ASP A 108 14.01 -9.11 2.62
C ASP A 108 15.44 -8.64 2.32
N ILE A 109 15.61 -7.63 1.47
CA ILE A 109 16.94 -7.03 1.18
C ILE A 109 17.60 -6.53 2.48
N LEU A 110 16.85 -5.81 3.32
CA LEU A 110 17.36 -5.28 4.58
C LEU A 110 17.68 -6.39 5.58
N GLN A 111 16.89 -7.48 5.60
CA GLN A 111 17.18 -8.64 6.43
C GLN A 111 18.45 -9.36 5.97
N GLU A 112 18.67 -9.52 4.67
CA GLU A 112 19.90 -10.12 4.12
C GLU A 112 21.14 -9.30 4.50
N GLU A 113 21.07 -7.97 4.43
CA GLU A 113 22.14 -7.08 4.86
C GLU A 113 22.44 -7.20 6.37
N ARG A 114 21.42 -7.43 7.19
CA ARG A 114 21.55 -7.59 8.65
C ARG A 114 21.98 -8.99 9.09
N LYS A 115 21.63 -10.05 8.34
CA LYS A 115 22.12 -11.41 8.59
C LYS A 115 23.65 -11.48 8.57
N HIS A 116 24.28 -10.66 7.74
CA HIS A 116 25.74 -10.50 7.73
C HIS A 116 26.29 -9.84 9.02
N ASN A 117 25.45 -9.15 9.79
CA ASN A 117 25.78 -8.40 11.00
C ASN A 117 25.26 -9.02 12.31
N ASN A 118 24.63 -10.22 12.28
CA ASN A 118 24.11 -10.95 13.45
C ASN A 118 23.07 -10.20 14.33
N THR A 119 22.22 -9.35 13.75
CA THR A 119 21.13 -8.67 14.49
C THR A 119 19.75 -9.23 14.10
N PRO A 120 18.98 -9.84 15.02
CA PRO A 120 17.66 -10.41 14.74
C PRO A 120 16.50 -9.38 14.74
N ASP A 121 16.80 -8.09 14.85
CA ASP A 121 15.77 -7.05 15.02
C ASP A 121 14.95 -6.78 13.74
N PRO A 122 13.65 -6.43 13.88
CA PRO A 122 12.78 -6.09 12.76
C PRO A 122 13.34 -4.93 11.93
N THR A 123 13.15 -4.97 10.60
CA THR A 123 13.66 -3.91 9.70
C THR A 123 12.88 -2.61 9.87
N TRP A 124 13.42 -1.49 9.42
CA TRP A 124 12.69 -0.22 9.48
C TRP A 124 11.39 -0.23 8.64
N VAL A 125 11.27 -1.13 7.65
CA VAL A 125 10.00 -1.33 6.92
C VAL A 125 8.93 -1.87 7.87
N HIS A 126 9.33 -2.80 8.74
CA HIS A 126 8.48 -3.35 9.78
C HIS A 126 8.16 -2.30 10.85
N GLU A 127 9.12 -1.48 11.27
CA GLU A 127 8.86 -0.38 12.20
C GLU A 127 7.80 0.61 11.67
N ILE A 128 7.80 0.90 10.35
CA ILE A 128 6.87 1.87 9.75
C ILE A 128 5.49 1.26 9.47
N PHE A 129 5.44 0.03 8.94
CA PHE A 129 4.18 -0.54 8.44
C PHE A 129 3.66 -1.73 9.27
N GLN A 130 4.42 -2.24 10.23
CA GLN A 130 4.05 -3.42 11.04
C GLN A 130 3.47 -3.07 12.42
N GLU A 131 3.08 -1.81 12.69
CA GLU A 131 2.25 -1.51 13.86
C GLU A 131 0.79 -1.98 13.63
N THR A 132 0.60 -3.27 13.91
CA THR A 132 -0.55 -3.85 14.64
C THR A 132 -1.96 -3.68 14.07
N LEU A 133 -2.15 -3.96 12.78
CA LEU A 133 -3.36 -4.63 12.29
C LEU A 133 -2.93 -5.81 11.42
N THR A 134 -2.58 -6.92 12.08
CA THR A 134 -2.42 -8.20 11.39
C THR A 134 -3.77 -8.61 10.85
N ASN A 135 -3.88 -8.58 9.53
CA ASN A 135 -5.00 -9.06 8.74
C ASN A 135 -5.04 -10.60 8.82
N GLU A 136 -5.61 -11.18 9.88
CA GLU A 136 -5.50 -12.62 10.17
C GLU A 136 -6.63 -13.45 9.52
N THR A 137 -6.30 -14.26 8.51
CA THR A 137 -7.13 -15.41 8.12
C THR A 137 -6.72 -16.61 8.94
N ARG A 138 -7.52 -16.98 9.95
CA ARG A 138 -7.27 -18.14 10.81
C ARG A 138 -8.00 -19.37 10.25
N CYS A 139 -7.26 -20.43 9.93
CA CYS A 139 -7.86 -21.74 9.74
C CYS A 139 -8.47 -22.19 11.07
N LEU A 140 -9.77 -22.53 11.09
CA LEU A 140 -10.44 -22.92 12.34
C LEU A 140 -10.03 -24.33 12.83
N THR A 141 -9.26 -25.06 12.03
CA THR A 141 -8.83 -26.44 12.33
C THR A 141 -7.39 -26.52 12.83
N CYS A 142 -6.47 -25.75 12.25
CA CYS A 142 -5.04 -25.79 12.60
C CYS A 142 -4.48 -24.44 13.05
N GLU A 143 -5.32 -23.41 13.10
CA GLU A 143 -4.96 -22.05 13.54
C GLU A 143 -3.88 -21.35 12.71
N THR A 144 -3.46 -21.92 11.56
CA THR A 144 -2.51 -21.28 10.65
C THR A 144 -3.08 -19.97 10.12
N ILE A 145 -2.25 -18.92 10.17
CA ILE A 145 -2.61 -17.53 9.85
C ILE A 145 -2.06 -17.16 8.47
N SER A 146 -2.89 -16.54 7.62
CA SER A 146 -2.48 -15.91 6.36
C SER A 146 -3.05 -14.50 6.19
N ASN A 147 -2.33 -13.61 5.49
CA ASN A 147 -2.60 -12.17 5.46
C ASN A 147 -3.72 -11.77 4.45
N LEU A 148 -4.81 -11.10 4.87
CA LEU A 148 -5.76 -10.45 3.93
C LEU A 148 -6.67 -9.29 4.42
N SER A 149 -6.90 -8.34 3.48
CA SER A 149 -7.68 -7.08 3.39
C SER A 149 -8.99 -6.87 4.17
N VAL A 150 -9.36 -5.59 4.37
CA VAL A 150 -10.57 -5.12 5.08
C VAL A 150 -11.86 -5.33 4.27
N ASP A 151 -12.95 -5.73 4.95
CA ASP A 151 -14.29 -5.91 4.41
C ASP A 151 -14.98 -4.58 4.02
N LEU A 152 -15.65 -4.56 2.86
CA LEU A 152 -16.44 -3.41 2.40
C LEU A 152 -17.93 -3.75 2.32
N GLU A 153 -18.72 -3.11 3.18
CA GLU A 153 -20.19 -3.08 3.09
C GLU A 153 -20.67 -1.86 2.29
N GLN A 154 -21.90 -1.92 1.76
CA GLN A 154 -22.47 -0.83 0.98
C GLN A 154 -22.84 0.38 1.87
N ASN A 155 -22.42 1.60 1.49
CA ASN A 155 -22.67 2.86 2.23
C ASN A 155 -22.05 2.91 3.64
N THR A 156 -20.89 2.28 3.82
CA THR A 156 -20.17 2.27 5.10
C THR A 156 -19.08 3.35 5.16
N SER A 157 -18.58 3.63 6.36
CA SER A 157 -17.39 4.45 6.59
C SER A 157 -16.21 3.57 6.99
N ILE A 158 -14.99 4.05 6.79
CA ILE A 158 -13.80 3.29 7.25
C ILE A 158 -13.77 3.13 8.76
N THR A 159 -14.23 4.13 9.51
CA THR A 159 -14.40 3.99 10.95
C THR A 159 -15.35 2.85 11.30
N HIS A 160 -16.42 2.66 10.52
CA HIS A 160 -17.34 1.52 10.67
C HIS A 160 -16.70 0.20 10.23
N CYS A 161 -15.99 0.16 9.09
CA CYS A 161 -15.23 -1.01 8.64
C CYS A 161 -14.18 -1.45 9.65
N LEU A 162 -13.47 -0.51 10.29
CA LEU A 162 -12.43 -0.80 11.29
C LEU A 162 -13.03 -1.21 12.65
N ARG A 163 -14.21 -0.71 13.02
CA ARG A 163 -14.95 -1.22 14.18
C ARG A 163 -15.55 -2.60 13.91
N GLY A 164 -16.02 -2.84 12.69
CA GLY A 164 -16.47 -4.13 12.18
C GLY A 164 -15.33 -5.09 11.85
N PHE A 165 -14.08 -4.63 11.78
CA PHE A 165 -12.87 -5.43 11.57
C PHE A 165 -12.61 -6.41 12.73
N GLY A 166 -13.28 -6.23 13.88
CA GLY A 166 -13.33 -7.25 14.93
C GLY A 166 -14.32 -8.39 14.66
N ASN A 167 -15.25 -8.24 13.72
CA ASN A 167 -16.27 -9.24 13.40
C ASN A 167 -15.79 -10.11 12.24
N THR A 168 -15.61 -11.40 12.51
CA THR A 168 -15.16 -12.41 11.55
C THR A 168 -16.34 -13.02 10.80
N GLU A 169 -16.29 -13.07 9.46
CA GLU A 169 -17.23 -13.87 8.65
C GLU A 169 -16.68 -15.30 8.46
N THR A 170 -17.45 -16.32 8.85
CA THR A 170 -17.05 -17.73 8.73
C THR A 170 -17.33 -18.26 7.33
N LEU A 171 -16.29 -18.70 6.61
CA LEU A 171 -16.46 -19.47 5.38
C LEU A 171 -17.00 -20.86 5.69
N CYS A 172 -18.30 -21.04 5.52
CA CYS A 172 -18.98 -22.32 5.65
C CYS A 172 -19.27 -22.97 4.29
N SER A 173 -19.54 -24.28 4.31
CA SER A 173 -20.06 -25.03 3.16
C SER A 173 -19.14 -25.03 1.91
N GLU A 174 -19.61 -24.50 0.77
CA GLU A 174 -18.92 -24.59 -0.53
C GLU A 174 -17.67 -23.71 -0.65
N TYR A 175 -17.52 -22.73 0.25
CA TYR A 175 -16.45 -21.73 0.22
C TYR A 175 -15.26 -22.05 1.15
N LYS A 176 -15.14 -23.29 1.63
CA LYS A 176 -14.03 -23.72 2.50
C LYS A 176 -12.66 -23.45 1.86
N TYR A 177 -11.76 -22.84 2.64
CA TYR A 177 -10.38 -22.50 2.28
C TYR A 177 -9.52 -23.76 2.25
N TYR A 178 -8.72 -23.95 1.20
CA TYR A 178 -7.76 -25.06 1.18
C TYR A 178 -6.56 -24.70 2.06
N CYS A 179 -6.43 -25.36 3.20
CA CYS A 179 -5.31 -25.16 4.10
C CYS A 179 -4.15 -26.06 3.68
N GLU A 180 -2.98 -25.48 3.42
CA GLU A 180 -1.77 -26.22 3.03
C GLU A 180 -1.26 -27.12 4.17
N GLU A 181 -1.43 -26.70 5.42
CA GLU A 181 -1.05 -27.47 6.61
C GLU A 181 -2.01 -28.65 6.85
N CYS A 182 -3.33 -28.44 6.71
CA CYS A 182 -4.32 -29.51 6.82
C CYS A 182 -4.45 -30.36 5.54
N ARG A 183 -3.81 -29.93 4.44
CA ARG A 183 -3.91 -30.51 3.09
C ARG A 183 -5.34 -30.78 2.62
N SER A 184 -6.30 -29.97 3.08
CA SER A 184 -7.73 -30.18 2.89
C SER A 184 -8.51 -28.87 3.01
N LYS A 185 -9.75 -28.86 2.49
CA LYS A 185 -10.66 -27.71 2.57
C LYS A 185 -11.21 -27.56 3.99
N GLN A 186 -10.84 -26.48 4.65
CA GLN A 186 -11.22 -26.14 6.02
C GLN A 186 -12.07 -24.87 6.07
N GLU A 187 -12.81 -24.75 7.17
CA GLU A 187 -13.51 -23.51 7.48
C GLU A 187 -12.47 -22.47 7.92
N ALA A 188 -12.58 -21.28 7.37
CA ALA A 188 -11.63 -20.20 7.61
C ALA A 188 -12.38 -18.87 7.65
N HIS A 189 -11.81 -17.88 8.33
CA HIS A 189 -12.30 -16.52 8.24
C HIS A 189 -11.72 -15.88 6.98
N LYS A 190 -12.56 -15.48 6.01
CA LYS A 190 -12.12 -14.77 4.81
C LYS A 190 -12.77 -13.42 4.74
N ARG A 191 -11.94 -12.44 4.41
CA ARG A 191 -12.35 -11.05 4.24
C ARG A 191 -12.37 -10.67 2.77
N MET A 192 -13.33 -9.85 2.38
CA MET A 192 -13.66 -9.54 0.99
C MET A 192 -12.71 -8.51 0.37
N LYS A 193 -12.30 -8.77 -0.88
CA LYS A 193 -11.55 -7.82 -1.72
C LYS A 193 -12.51 -6.90 -2.49
N ARG A 194 -12.03 -5.70 -2.85
CA ARG A 194 -12.78 -4.71 -3.65
C ARG A 194 -13.13 -5.17 -5.08
N PHE A 195 -12.49 -6.24 -5.55
CA PHE A 195 -12.89 -6.97 -6.74
C PHE A 195 -13.47 -8.34 -6.34
N LYS A 196 -14.73 -8.58 -6.70
CA LYS A 196 -15.45 -9.83 -6.43
C LYS A 196 -15.72 -10.57 -7.74
N TYR A 197 -15.39 -11.86 -7.80
CA TYR A 197 -15.86 -12.71 -8.88
C TYR A 197 -17.37 -12.90 -8.71
N MET A 198 -18.13 -12.42 -9.69
CA MET A 198 -19.57 -12.57 -9.70
C MET A 198 -19.93 -13.77 -10.56
N ASP A 199 -20.37 -14.84 -9.90
CA ASP A 199 -20.74 -16.11 -10.55
C ASP A 199 -21.83 -15.90 -11.61
N GLN A 200 -22.83 -15.07 -11.29
CA GLN A 200 -23.89 -14.64 -12.21
C GLN A 200 -23.37 -14.03 -13.52
N PHE A 201 -22.19 -13.38 -13.49
CA PHE A 201 -21.61 -12.69 -14.64
C PHE A 201 -20.34 -13.35 -15.18
N HIS A 202 -19.90 -14.47 -14.58
CA HIS A 202 -18.65 -15.17 -14.91
C HIS A 202 -17.44 -14.23 -15.04
N ARG A 203 -17.37 -13.19 -14.21
CA ARG A 203 -16.30 -12.18 -14.27
C ARG A 203 -16.03 -11.50 -12.94
N TYR A 204 -14.80 -11.03 -12.77
CA TYR A 204 -14.44 -10.12 -11.69
C TYR A 204 -15.05 -8.73 -11.94
N THR A 205 -15.82 -8.25 -10.97
CA THR A 205 -16.46 -6.93 -11.01
C THR A 205 -15.96 -6.08 -9.85
N LYS A 206 -15.70 -4.80 -10.10
CA LYS A 206 -15.34 -3.83 -9.06
C LYS A 206 -16.57 -3.51 -8.21
N LEU A 207 -16.45 -3.68 -6.90
CA LEU A 207 -17.41 -3.17 -5.93
C LEU A 207 -17.24 -1.66 -5.84
N SER A 208 -18.06 -0.93 -6.60
CA SER A 208 -18.04 0.54 -6.66
C SER A 208 -18.87 1.14 -5.52
N TYR A 209 -18.79 0.55 -4.34
CA TYR A 209 -19.46 1.07 -3.15
C TYR A 209 -18.80 2.38 -2.73
N ARG A 210 -19.65 3.35 -2.37
CA ARG A 210 -19.22 4.59 -1.76
C ARG A 210 -18.67 4.28 -0.37
N VAL A 211 -17.38 4.49 -0.16
CA VAL A 211 -16.71 4.32 1.13
C VAL A 211 -16.17 5.67 1.54
N VAL A 212 -16.72 6.23 2.62
CA VAL A 212 -16.25 7.50 3.17
C VAL A 212 -15.09 7.23 4.11
N PHE A 213 -13.97 7.92 3.91
CA PHE A 213 -12.81 7.87 4.78
C PHE A 213 -12.52 9.29 5.31
N PRO A 214 -12.37 9.46 6.63
CA PRO A 214 -12.12 10.78 7.21
C PRO A 214 -10.68 11.23 6.97
N LEU A 215 -10.43 12.54 7.03
CA LEU A 215 -9.06 13.08 7.00
C LEU A 215 -8.31 12.75 8.30
N GLU A 216 -9.02 12.74 9.42
CA GLU A 216 -8.51 12.37 10.74
C GLU A 216 -9.23 11.12 11.21
N LEU A 217 -8.48 10.09 11.61
CA LEU A 217 -9.00 8.81 12.05
C LEU A 217 -8.50 8.50 13.46
N CYS A 218 -9.43 8.44 14.40
CA CYS A 218 -9.16 7.95 15.75
C CYS A 218 -9.29 6.43 15.78
N LEU A 219 -8.22 5.73 16.17
CA LEU A 219 -8.22 4.30 16.42
C LEU A 219 -8.01 4.01 17.91
N PHE A 220 -8.83 3.12 18.45
CA PHE A 220 -8.74 2.68 19.84
C PHE A 220 -7.65 1.62 19.94
N ASN A 221 -6.75 1.78 20.91
CA ASN A 221 -5.76 0.76 21.22
C ASN A 221 -6.48 -0.44 21.84
N THR A 222 -6.35 -1.62 21.22
CA THR A 222 -6.96 -2.86 21.72
C THR A 222 -6.21 -3.46 22.92
N SER A 223 -5.03 -2.95 23.25
CA SER A 223 -4.28 -3.40 24.42
C SER A 223 -4.78 -2.69 25.69
N GLY A 224 -5.36 -3.47 26.62
CA GLY A 224 -5.89 -2.97 27.90
C GLY A 224 -4.84 -2.39 28.88
N TYR A 225 -3.58 -2.23 28.44
CA TYR A 225 -2.46 -1.70 29.21
C TYR A 225 -1.90 -0.38 28.63
N ALA A 226 -2.45 0.12 27.53
CA ALA A 226 -1.97 1.36 26.92
C ALA A 226 -2.36 2.58 27.80
N THR A 227 -1.37 3.42 28.09
CA THR A 227 -1.56 4.66 28.86
C THR A 227 -2.36 5.72 28.09
N ASN A 228 -2.34 5.62 26.75
CA ASN A 228 -3.16 6.43 25.84
C ASN A 228 -4.13 5.51 25.09
N PRO A 229 -5.45 5.56 25.40
CA PRO A 229 -6.43 4.64 24.83
C PRO A 229 -6.72 4.91 23.34
N ASP A 230 -6.45 6.14 22.89
CA ASP A 230 -6.79 6.63 21.55
C ASP A 230 -5.51 7.06 20.83
N ARG A 231 -5.31 6.54 19.61
CA ARG A 231 -4.29 7.04 18.68
C ARG A 231 -4.97 7.77 17.54
N MET A 232 -4.53 8.99 17.30
CA MET A 232 -4.99 9.82 16.19
C MET A 232 -4.09 9.60 14.97
N TYR A 233 -4.72 9.45 13.82
CA TYR A 233 -4.04 9.29 12.56
C TYR A 233 -4.55 10.29 11.52
N ASP A 234 -3.63 10.87 10.76
CA ASP A 234 -3.95 11.76 9.64
C ASP A 234 -3.81 11.00 8.32
N LEU A 235 -4.75 11.22 7.42
CA LEU A 235 -4.70 10.68 6.07
C LEU A 235 -3.64 11.43 5.27
N VAL A 236 -2.58 10.73 4.88
CA VAL A 236 -1.45 11.31 4.14
C VAL A 236 -1.46 10.98 2.65
N ALA A 237 -2.04 9.86 2.27
CA ALA A 237 -2.14 9.47 0.86
C ALA A 237 -3.33 8.54 0.56
N VAL A 238 -3.83 8.64 -0.65
CA VAL A 238 -4.92 7.83 -1.20
C VAL A 238 -4.54 7.39 -2.61
N VAL A 239 -4.47 6.09 -2.86
CA VAL A 239 -4.42 5.55 -4.22
C VAL A 239 -5.84 5.32 -4.70
N VAL A 240 -6.23 5.89 -5.82
CA VAL A 240 -7.58 5.76 -6.39
C VAL A 240 -7.51 4.92 -7.67
N HIS A 241 -8.44 3.97 -7.80
CA HIS A 241 -8.62 3.23 -9.05
C HIS A 241 -9.79 3.82 -9.86
N CYS A 242 -9.48 4.37 -11.02
CA CYS A 242 -10.43 4.88 -12.01
C CYS A 242 -10.73 3.79 -13.05
N GLY A 243 -11.94 3.23 -13.03
CA GLY A 243 -12.33 2.15 -13.95
C GLY A 243 -13.19 1.09 -13.29
N SER A 244 -13.85 0.28 -14.12
CA SER A 244 -14.88 -0.69 -13.71
C SER A 244 -14.36 -2.12 -13.52
N GLY A 245 -13.16 -2.43 -14.05
CA GLY A 245 -12.58 -3.77 -14.01
C GLY A 245 -11.15 -3.79 -13.46
N PRO A 246 -10.66 -4.93 -12.96
CA PRO A 246 -9.33 -5.02 -12.35
C PRO A 246 -8.19 -4.95 -13.37
N LYS A 247 -8.42 -5.44 -14.60
CA LYS A 247 -7.44 -5.46 -15.70
C LYS A 247 -7.59 -4.27 -16.66
N ARG A 248 -8.55 -3.38 -16.39
CA ARG A 248 -8.90 -2.24 -17.24
C ARG A 248 -9.31 -1.08 -16.36
N GLY A 249 -8.39 -0.15 -16.20
CA GLY A 249 -8.55 1.05 -15.41
C GLY A 249 -7.26 1.82 -15.35
N HIS A 250 -7.25 2.85 -14.52
CA HIS A 250 -6.16 3.79 -14.35
C HIS A 250 -6.01 4.10 -12.87
N TYR A 251 -4.78 4.27 -12.40
CA TYR A 251 -4.53 4.59 -10.99
C TYR A 251 -3.94 5.99 -10.87
N ILE A 252 -4.45 6.74 -9.91
CA ILE A 252 -3.96 8.06 -9.53
C ILE A 252 -3.64 8.06 -8.04
N ALA A 253 -2.77 8.96 -7.61
CA ALA A 253 -2.49 9.19 -6.19
C ALA A 253 -2.96 10.58 -5.77
N ILE A 254 -3.57 10.67 -4.60
CA ILE A 254 -3.94 11.92 -3.95
C ILE A 254 -3.14 11.96 -2.65
N VAL A 255 -2.34 13.00 -2.45
CA VAL A 255 -1.43 13.09 -1.31
C VAL A 255 -1.57 14.43 -0.60
N GLU A 256 -1.43 14.40 0.72
CA GLU A 256 -1.36 15.59 1.56
C GLU A 256 0.09 16.10 1.57
N SER A 257 0.23 17.42 1.48
CA SER A 257 1.52 18.09 1.62
C SER A 257 1.31 19.50 2.16
N HIS A 258 1.77 19.74 3.39
CA HIS A 258 1.80 21.08 3.98
C HIS A 258 0.44 21.81 3.91
N ASP A 259 -0.62 21.15 4.38
CA ASP A 259 -2.00 21.67 4.46
C ASP A 259 -2.73 21.83 3.11
N PHE A 260 -2.21 21.24 2.04
CA PHE A 260 -2.94 21.13 0.78
C PHE A 260 -2.80 19.76 0.14
N TRP A 261 -3.75 19.46 -0.74
CA TRP A 261 -3.81 18.18 -1.42
C TRP A 261 -3.31 18.31 -2.85
N LEU A 262 -2.55 17.31 -3.29
CA LEU A 262 -2.06 17.17 -4.65
C LEU A 262 -2.60 15.89 -5.26
N LEU A 263 -3.05 15.99 -6.51
CA LEU A 263 -3.38 14.86 -7.36
C LEU A 263 -2.22 14.60 -8.31
N PHE A 264 -1.72 13.38 -8.27
CA PHE A 264 -0.71 12.83 -9.17
C PHE A 264 -1.37 11.84 -10.12
N ASP A 265 -1.44 12.24 -11.38
CA ASP A 265 -1.90 11.42 -12.50
C ASP A 265 -0.72 11.26 -13.48
N ASP A 266 0.10 10.23 -13.23
CA ASP A 266 1.34 9.99 -13.96
C ASP A 266 2.21 11.25 -14.06
N ASP A 267 2.37 11.83 -15.26
CA ASP A 267 3.18 13.01 -15.53
C ASP A 267 2.48 14.34 -15.16
N ILE A 268 1.22 14.29 -14.76
CA ILE A 268 0.41 15.44 -14.37
C ILE A 268 0.38 15.56 -12.84
N VAL A 269 0.62 16.78 -12.34
CA VAL A 269 0.52 17.12 -10.92
C VAL A 269 -0.36 18.35 -10.76
N GLU A 270 -1.44 18.22 -10.00
CA GLU A 270 -2.43 19.29 -9.82
C GLU A 270 -2.77 19.49 -8.34
N LYS A 271 -2.97 20.75 -7.94
CA LYS A 271 -3.49 21.06 -6.61
C LYS A 271 -5.00 20.88 -6.60
N ILE A 272 -5.50 20.10 -5.66
CA ILE A 272 -6.92 19.84 -5.49
C ILE A 272 -7.42 20.33 -4.13
N VAL A 273 -8.73 20.54 -4.04
CA VAL A 273 -9.39 20.76 -2.75
C VAL A 273 -9.57 19.41 -2.08
N ALA A 274 -9.40 19.35 -0.75
CA ALA A 274 -9.75 18.17 0.05
C ALA A 274 -11.23 17.86 -0.14
N GLN A 275 -11.54 17.02 -1.13
CA GLN A 275 -12.86 16.46 -1.33
C GLN A 275 -12.74 14.96 -1.15
N ASN A 276 -13.73 14.38 -0.46
CA ASN A 276 -13.82 12.95 -0.23
C ASN A 276 -13.93 12.24 -1.58
N SER A 277 -12.79 11.80 -2.13
CA SER A 277 -12.80 10.97 -3.34
C SER A 277 -13.35 9.61 -2.94
N GLU A 278 -14.60 9.35 -3.29
CA GLU A 278 -15.40 8.21 -2.79
C GLU A 278 -14.91 6.84 -3.29
N SER A 279 -13.80 6.84 -4.04
CA SER A 279 -13.24 5.68 -4.73
C SER A 279 -11.83 5.28 -4.26
N GLY A 280 -11.36 5.74 -3.10
CA GLY A 280 -10.06 5.33 -2.53
C GLY A 280 -9.87 3.80 -2.47
N TYR A 281 -8.75 3.31 -3.02
CA TYR A 281 -8.38 1.89 -3.14
C TYR A 281 -7.35 1.47 -2.08
N ILE A 282 -6.29 2.24 -1.90
CA ILE A 282 -5.37 2.15 -0.75
C ILE A 282 -5.41 3.49 -0.03
N LEU A 283 -5.42 3.44 1.30
CA LEU A 283 -5.42 4.61 2.16
C LEU A 283 -4.27 4.50 3.13
N SER A 284 -3.47 5.56 3.20
CA SER A 284 -2.30 5.64 4.06
C SER A 284 -2.60 6.68 5.14
N TYR A 285 -2.61 6.20 6.38
CA TYR A 285 -2.80 7.00 7.58
C TYR A 285 -1.48 7.02 8.36
N GLN A 286 -1.07 8.19 8.85
CA GLN A 286 0.13 8.40 9.66
C GLN A 286 -0.28 8.82 11.08
N SER A 287 0.34 8.20 12.09
CA SER A 287 0.13 8.54 13.50
C SER A 287 0.56 10.00 13.79
N GLN A 288 -0.20 10.70 14.63
CA GLN A 288 0.19 12.00 15.17
C GLN A 288 1.21 11.90 16.33
N ASP A 289 1.33 10.72 16.93
CA ASP A 289 2.31 10.38 17.98
C ASP A 289 3.69 10.01 17.42
#